data_AF-A0A8C6V8T7-F1
#
_entry.id   AF-A0A8C6V8T7-F1
#
_cell.length_a   1.000
_cell.length_b   1.000
_cell.length_c   1.000
_cell.angle_alpha   90.00
_cell.angle_beta   90.00
_cell.angle_gamma   90.00
#
_symmetry.space_group_name_H-M   'P 1'
#
loop_
_entity.id
_entity.type
_entity.pdbx_description
1 polymer ?
#
loop_
_entity_poly.entity_id
_entity_poly.type
_entity_poly.pdbx_seq_one_letter_code
_entity_poly.pdbx_strand_id
1 'polypeptide(L)'
;MAAGAWKVKQDMPPAGGYGPIDYKRRLPYRGIPGYGLLAIGLGAFVFGTYVIFRWNWERRHLAFEDMEARMALMPLLMAEDDRSRLQTSKINGGNQTHLTAAVIWAAAMIIMCAKPS
;
A
#
# COMPACT_ATOMS: atom_id res chain seq x y z
N MET A 1 -33.20 95.61 -33.73
CA MET A 1 -32.60 94.35 -34.20
C MET A 1 -33.21 93.22 -33.39
N ALA A 2 -34.24 92.54 -33.92
CA ALA A 2 -34.86 91.41 -33.24
C ALA A 2 -33.96 90.17 -33.46
N ALA A 3 -33.22 89.78 -32.43
CA ALA A 3 -32.40 88.57 -32.48
C ALA A 3 -33.31 87.34 -32.38
N GLY A 4 -33.44 86.58 -33.48
CA GLY A 4 -34.09 85.28 -33.48
C GLY A 4 -33.26 84.30 -32.65
N ALA A 5 -33.80 83.88 -31.49
CA ALA A 5 -33.16 82.88 -30.65
C ALA A 5 -33.33 81.48 -31.27
N TRP A 6 -32.23 80.93 -31.78
CA TRP A 6 -32.14 79.54 -32.24
C TRP A 6 -32.28 78.61 -31.02
N LYS A 7 -33.33 77.78 -31.01
CA LYS A 7 -33.60 76.84 -29.90
C LYS A 7 -32.72 75.60 -30.04
N VAL A 8 -31.61 75.56 -29.30
CA VAL A 8 -30.80 74.33 -29.16
C VAL A 8 -31.63 73.29 -28.41
N LYS A 9 -31.89 72.14 -29.05
CA LYS A 9 -32.46 70.98 -28.36
C LYS A 9 -31.33 70.36 -27.53
N GLN A 10 -31.30 70.72 -26.25
CA GLN A 10 -30.43 70.08 -25.28
C GLN A 10 -31.02 68.70 -24.93
N ASP A 11 -30.23 67.64 -25.07
CA ASP A 11 -30.63 66.31 -24.65
C ASP A 11 -30.74 66.31 -23.12
N MET A 12 -31.97 66.38 -22.64
CA MET A 12 -32.29 66.29 -21.23
C MET A 12 -32.60 64.83 -20.87
N PRO A 13 -32.26 64.38 -19.65
CA PRO A 13 -32.72 63.09 -19.16
C PRO A 13 -34.27 63.08 -19.15
N PRO A 14 -34.89 61.91 -19.37
CA PRO A 14 -36.35 61.81 -19.39
C PRO A 14 -36.91 62.35 -18.06
N ALA A 15 -38.04 63.06 -18.11
CA ALA A 15 -38.63 63.72 -16.94
C ALA A 15 -38.96 62.76 -15.77
N GLY A 16 -38.97 61.44 -16.02
CA GLY A 16 -39.14 60.36 -15.03
C GLY A 16 -37.86 59.67 -14.55
N GLY A 17 -36.67 60.12 -14.96
CA GLY A 17 -35.39 59.52 -14.57
C GLY A 17 -35.12 58.12 -15.15
N TYR A 18 -33.95 57.55 -14.82
CA TYR A 18 -33.64 56.15 -15.14
C TYR A 18 -34.16 55.22 -14.05
N GLY A 19 -34.61 54.02 -14.44
CA GLY A 19 -34.99 52.98 -13.50
C GLY A 19 -33.84 52.61 -12.55
N PRO A 20 -34.13 52.09 -11.34
CA PRO A 20 -33.09 51.74 -10.38
C PRO A 20 -32.19 50.64 -10.94
N ILE A 21 -30.90 50.96 -11.05
CA ILE A 21 -29.86 50.03 -11.50
C ILE A 21 -29.35 49.25 -10.28
N ASP A 22 -29.47 47.93 -10.34
CA ASP A 22 -28.97 47.03 -9.30
C ASP A 22 -27.42 47.03 -9.31
N TYR A 23 -26.81 47.87 -8.48
CA TYR A 23 -25.35 47.97 -8.33
C TYR A 23 -24.77 46.92 -7.37
N LYS A 24 -25.63 46.18 -6.64
CA LYS A 24 -25.20 45.20 -5.64
C LYS A 24 -24.88 43.85 -6.29
N ARG A 25 -23.73 43.27 -5.94
CA ARG A 25 -23.36 41.92 -6.34
C ARG A 25 -24.23 40.88 -5.60
N ARG A 26 -25.25 40.36 -6.28
CA ARG A 26 -26.11 39.27 -5.78
C ARG A 26 -25.42 37.92 -6.01
N LEU A 27 -24.60 37.47 -5.05
CA LEU A 27 -24.00 36.13 -5.10
C LEU A 27 -24.82 35.16 -4.24
N PRO A 28 -25.47 34.14 -4.83
CA PRO A 28 -26.22 33.15 -4.06
C PRO A 28 -25.23 32.29 -3.26
N TYR A 29 -25.55 32.04 -1.99
CA TYR A 29 -24.80 31.09 -1.17
C TYR A 29 -25.05 29.68 -1.70
N ARG A 30 -24.07 29.13 -2.43
CA ARG A 30 -24.11 27.76 -2.96
C ARG A 30 -23.15 26.91 -2.13
N GLY A 31 -23.68 26.03 -1.28
CA GLY A 31 -22.87 25.11 -0.49
C GLY A 31 -23.61 24.52 0.71
N ILE A 32 -23.10 23.39 1.19
CA ILE A 32 -23.46 22.80 2.50
C ILE A 32 -22.78 23.66 3.58
N PRO A 33 -23.47 24.02 4.68
CA PRO A 33 -22.84 24.77 5.76
C PRO A 33 -21.61 24.03 6.31
N GLY A 34 -20.61 24.76 6.82
CA GLY A 34 -19.34 24.17 7.27
C GLY A 34 -19.49 23.03 8.28
N TYR A 35 -20.45 23.15 9.20
CA TYR A 35 -20.79 22.08 10.15
C TYR A 35 -21.33 20.81 9.48
N GLY A 36 -22.07 20.96 8.37
CA GLY A 36 -22.58 19.83 7.61
C GLY A 36 -21.46 19.04 6.92
N LEU A 37 -20.44 19.73 6.40
CA LEU A 37 -19.26 19.06 5.83
C LEU A 37 -18.47 18.28 6.89
N LEU A 38 -18.31 18.86 8.09
CA LEU A 38 -17.65 18.17 9.20
C LEU A 38 -18.43 16.95 9.68
N ALA A 39 -19.76 17.06 9.78
CA ALA A 39 -20.62 15.95 10.17
C ALA A 39 -20.54 14.78 9.16
N ILE A 40 -20.51 15.08 7.85
CA ILE A 40 -20.36 14.06 6.81
C ILE A 40 -18.98 13.40 6.90
N GLY A 41 -17.92 14.19 7.05
CA GLY A 41 -16.55 13.67 7.19
C GLY A 41 -16.38 12.77 8.41
N LEU A 42 -16.88 13.22 9.57
CA LEU A 42 -16.86 12.44 10.81
C LEU A 42 -17.72 11.17 10.70
N GLY A 43 -18.91 11.26 10.10
CA GLY A 43 -19.78 10.11 9.87
C GLY A 43 -19.11 9.05 9.00
N ALA A 44 -18.49 9.47 7.90
CA ALA A 44 -17.74 8.58 7.03
C ALA A 44 -16.53 7.95 7.74
N PHE A 45 -15.82 8.72 8.57
CA PHE A 45 -14.67 8.22 9.32
C PHE A 45 -15.05 7.18 10.38
N VAL A 46 -16.07 7.47 11.19
CA VAL A 46 -16.57 6.54 12.22
C VAL A 46 -17.09 5.26 11.57
N PHE A 47 -17.85 5.38 10.50
CA PHE A 47 -18.35 4.21 9.77
C PHE A 47 -17.20 3.39 9.14
N GLY A 48 -16.24 4.06 8.49
CA GLY A 48 -15.09 3.40 7.86
C GLY A 48 -14.24 2.64 8.87
N THR A 49 -13.91 3.27 10.00
CA THR A 49 -13.15 2.63 11.07
C THR A 49 -13.89 1.44 11.66
N TYR A 50 -15.20 1.54 11.91
CA TYR A 50 -16.02 0.42 12.39
C TYR A 50 -15.94 -0.81 11.47
N VAL A 51 -16.10 -0.61 10.15
CA VAL A 51 -16.01 -1.71 9.17
C VAL A 51 -14.61 -2.35 9.17
N ILE A 52 -13.56 -1.54 9.22
CA ILE A 52 -12.17 -2.02 9.28
C ILE A 52 -11.92 -2.82 10.56
N PHE A 53 -12.40 -2.35 11.71
CA PHE A 53 -12.24 -3.06 12.98
C PHE A 53 -12.92 -4.43 12.96
N ARG A 54 -14.15 -4.51 12.44
CA ARG A 54 -14.86 -5.79 12.29
C ARG A 54 -14.09 -6.76 11.39
N TRP A 55 -13.63 -6.28 10.23
CA TRP A 55 -12.83 -7.08 9.29
C TRP A 55 -11.52 -7.57 9.91
N ASN A 56 -10.82 -6.71 10.66
CA ASN A 56 -9.57 -7.06 11.32
C ASN A 56 -9.77 -8.13 12.40
N TRP A 57 -10.92 -8.16 13.07
CA TRP A 57 -11.24 -9.24 14.00
C TRP A 57 -11.41 -10.56 13.27
N GLU A 58 -12.17 -10.61 12.18
CA GLU A 58 -12.33 -11.83 11.37
C GLU A 58 -10.98 -12.32 10.85
N ARG A 59 -10.12 -11.42 10.33
CA ARG A 59 -8.77 -11.75 9.88
C ARG A 59 -7.89 -12.34 10.98
N ARG A 60 -8.04 -11.90 12.22
CA ARG A 60 -7.31 -12.45 13.36
C ARG A 60 -7.79 -13.86 13.73
N HIS A 61 -9.09 -14.12 13.62
CA HIS A 61 -9.63 -15.46 13.86
C HIS A 61 -9.10 -16.43 12.80
N LEU A 62 -9.14 -16.05 11.52
CA LEU A 62 -8.57 -16.87 10.43
C LEU A 62 -7.07 -17.11 10.62
N ALA A 63 -6.30 -16.07 10.99
CA ALA A 63 -4.87 -16.23 11.25
C ALA A 63 -4.60 -17.15 12.45
N PHE A 64 -5.50 -17.18 13.43
CA PHE A 64 -5.39 -18.09 14.55
C PHE A 64 -5.66 -19.54 14.11
N GLU A 65 -6.72 -19.78 13.33
CA GLU A 65 -7.02 -21.10 12.74
C GLU A 65 -5.85 -21.64 11.90
N ASP A 66 -5.25 -20.80 11.05
CA ASP A 66 -4.08 -21.15 10.24
C ASP A 66 -2.87 -21.54 11.12
N MET A 67 -2.66 -20.80 12.21
CA MET A 67 -1.56 -21.06 13.14
C MET A 67 -1.79 -22.34 13.94
N GLU A 68 -3.02 -22.62 14.38
CA GLU A 68 -3.38 -23.88 15.02
C GLU A 68 -3.15 -25.08 14.08
N ALA A 69 -3.59 -24.98 12.82
CA ALA A 69 -3.33 -25.99 11.81
C ALA A 69 -1.83 -26.22 11.61
N ARG A 70 -1.03 -25.15 11.58
CA ARG A 70 0.42 -25.24 11.47
C ARG A 70 1.07 -25.88 12.70
N MET A 71 0.65 -25.51 13.92
CA MET A 71 1.18 -26.08 15.16
C MET A 71 0.92 -27.59 15.23
N ALA A 72 -0.25 -28.05 14.76
CA ALA A 72 -0.59 -29.47 14.70
C ALA A 72 0.32 -30.27 13.74
N LEU A 73 0.72 -29.67 12.60
CA LEU A 73 1.57 -30.31 11.59
C LEU A 73 3.08 -30.18 11.87
N MET A 74 3.48 -29.15 12.64
CA MET A 74 4.89 -28.86 12.93
C MET A 74 5.71 -30.05 13.43
N PRO A 75 5.26 -30.88 14.39
CA PRO A 75 6.08 -32.00 14.85
C PRO A 75 6.35 -33.05 13.77
N LEU A 76 5.40 -33.28 12.85
CA LEU A 76 5.59 -34.21 11.73
C LEU A 76 6.63 -33.68 10.75
N LEU A 77 6.51 -32.40 10.36
CA LEU A 77 7.46 -31.74 9.46
C LEU A 77 8.88 -31.73 10.05
N MET A 78 9.01 -31.46 11.37
CA MET A 78 10.29 -31.52 12.07
C MET A 78 10.92 -32.92 12.01
N ALA A 79 10.11 -33.98 12.11
CA ALA A 79 10.60 -35.35 12.01
C ALA A 79 11.07 -35.72 10.59
N GLU A 80 10.37 -35.26 9.55
CA GLU A 80 10.78 -35.46 8.15
C GLU A 80 12.08 -34.71 7.82
N ASP A 81 12.20 -33.49 8.31
CA ASP A 81 13.40 -32.67 8.22
C ASP A 81 14.61 -33.33 8.89
N ASP A 82 14.44 -33.87 10.10
CA ASP A 82 15.51 -34.54 10.84
C ASP A 82 16.00 -35.80 10.12
N ARG A 83 15.07 -36.62 9.58
CA ARG A 83 15.43 -37.80 8.74
C ARG A 83 16.24 -37.38 7.51
N SER A 84 15.82 -36.31 6.84
CA SER A 84 16.49 -35.78 5.65
C SER A 84 17.91 -35.31 5.99
N ARG A 85 18.08 -34.56 7.10
CA ARG A 85 19.39 -34.10 7.58
C ARG A 85 20.32 -35.26 7.93
N LEU A 86 19.82 -36.29 8.61
CA LEU A 86 20.58 -37.49 8.94
C LEU A 86 20.99 -38.29 7.68
N GLN A 87 20.14 -38.33 6.66
CA GLN A 87 20.47 -39.00 5.41
C GLN A 87 21.57 -38.24 4.66
N THR A 88 21.46 -36.91 4.55
CA THR A 88 22.47 -36.08 3.91
C THR A 88 23.82 -36.17 4.63
N SER A 89 23.83 -36.14 5.97
CA SER A 89 25.08 -36.24 6.73
C SER A 89 25.77 -37.60 6.55
N LYS A 90 25.00 -38.70 6.49
CA LYS A 90 25.53 -40.05 6.20
C LYS A 90 26.15 -40.13 4.80
N ILE A 91 25.45 -39.60 3.78
CA ILE A 91 25.96 -39.55 2.41
C ILE A 91 27.25 -38.74 2.36
N ASN A 92 27.27 -37.55 2.98
CA ASN A 92 28.44 -36.70 3.01
C ASN A 92 29.63 -37.33 3.75
N GLY A 93 29.37 -38.07 4.83
CA GLY A 93 30.40 -38.81 5.57
C GLY A 93 31.00 -39.95 4.76
N GLY A 94 30.16 -40.80 4.16
CA GLY A 94 30.60 -41.84 3.23
C GLY A 94 31.31 -41.25 2.00
N ASN A 95 30.90 -40.04 1.60
CA ASN A 95 31.55 -39.34 0.52
C ASN A 95 32.99 -38.94 0.86
N GLN A 96 33.17 -38.37 2.05
CA GLN A 96 34.50 -38.02 2.54
C GLN A 96 35.41 -39.24 2.67
N THR A 97 34.91 -40.39 3.15
CA THR A 97 35.76 -41.59 3.30
C THR A 97 36.28 -42.16 1.98
N HIS A 98 35.48 -42.14 0.91
CA HIS A 98 35.97 -42.62 -0.38
C HIS A 98 36.98 -41.64 -1.01
N LEU A 99 36.76 -40.33 -0.84
CA LEU A 99 37.67 -39.30 -1.34
C LEU A 99 39.00 -39.35 -0.58
N THR A 100 38.99 -39.46 0.75
CA THR A 100 40.22 -39.54 1.54
C THR A 100 40.99 -40.83 1.24
N ALA A 101 40.32 -41.97 1.10
CA ALA A 101 40.95 -43.22 0.68
C ALA A 101 41.56 -43.10 -0.73
N ALA A 102 40.86 -42.48 -1.68
CA ALA A 102 41.37 -42.24 -3.04
C ALA A 102 42.60 -41.33 -3.04
N VAL A 103 42.59 -40.24 -2.26
CA VAL A 103 43.74 -39.32 -2.11
C VAL A 103 44.94 -40.03 -1.50
N ILE A 104 44.74 -40.82 -0.43
CA ILE A 104 45.81 -41.60 0.21
C ILE A 104 46.39 -42.63 -0.77
N TRP A 105 45.55 -43.34 -1.50
CA TRP A 105 45.99 -44.35 -2.47
C TRP A 105 46.76 -43.71 -3.63
N ALA A 106 46.29 -42.59 -4.17
CA ALA A 106 47.00 -41.83 -5.18
C ALA A 106 48.38 -41.35 -4.68
N ALA A 107 48.46 -40.85 -3.44
CA ALA A 107 49.74 -40.45 -2.84
C ALA A 107 50.70 -41.64 -2.67
N ALA A 108 50.21 -42.79 -2.18
CA ALA A 108 51.01 -44.00 -2.05
C ALA A 108 51.51 -44.51 -3.42
N MET A 109 50.67 -44.45 -4.46
CA MET A 109 51.04 -44.83 -5.81
C MET A 109 52.10 -43.91 -6.42
N ILE A 110 52.01 -42.59 -6.17
CA ILE A 110 53.06 -41.64 -6.57
C ILE A 110 54.38 -41.97 -5.86
N ILE A 111 54.37 -42.22 -4.55
CA ILE A 111 55.58 -42.57 -3.78
C ILE A 111 56.17 -43.90 -4.27
N MET A 112 55.34 -44.90 -4.56
CA MET A 112 55.78 -46.21 -5.04
C MET A 112 56.34 -46.14 -6.46
N CYS A 113 55.81 -45.26 -7.32
CA CYS A 113 56.34 -44.99 -8.66
C CYS A 113 57.59 -44.08 -8.63
N ALA A 114 57.78 -43.29 -7.58
CA ALA A 114 58.94 -42.41 -7.37
C ALA A 114 60.11 -43.10 -6.64
N LYS A 115 59.99 -44.38 -6.26
CA LYS A 115 61.08 -45.14 -5.65
C LYS A 115 62.10 -45.53 -6.73
N PRO A 116 63.30 -44.92 -6.76
CA PRO A 116 64.30 -45.29 -7.75
C PRO A 116 64.79 -46.71 -7.45
N SER A 117 64.92 -47.52 -8.52
CA SER A 117 65.61 -48.81 -8.51
C SER A 117 67.03 -48.69 -8.01
#